data_AF-A0A952GGW1-F1
#
_entry.id   AF-A0A952GGW1-F1
#
_cell.length_a   1.000
_cell.length_b   1.000
_cell.length_c   1.000
_cell.angle_alpha   90.00
_cell.angle_beta   90.00
_cell.angle_gamma   90.00
#
_symmetry.space_group_name_H-M   'P 1'
#
loop_
_entity.id
_entity.type
_entity.pdbx_description
1 polymer ?
#
loop_
_entity_poly.entity_id
_entity_poly.type
_entity_poly.pdbx_seq_one_letter_code
_entity_poly.pdbx_strand_id
1 'polypeptide(L)'
;MKPIFFALFLLATSLPGQTPSAPHGRQSWCLCTAKVRRTIAFADGKLYSESWIDGSNGHELQRGLRPAEFDVTWNGQEEASTDGEWSLHSAHKQPNADGSWELDLMLTHGTLEVTKSYVVFPGSSIIREWVTYKNTGPAAVDISDPQFLHIDTRLGDLNSIDLDWMTGGENRPGS
;
A
#
# COMPACT_ATOMS: atom_id res chain seq x y z
N MET A 1 10.86 -62.63 -17.65
CA MET A 1 11.57 -61.57 -16.89
C MET A 1 10.65 -60.36 -16.80
N LYS A 2 10.20 -59.99 -15.59
CA LYS A 2 9.38 -58.81 -15.28
C LYS A 2 10.09 -58.05 -14.16
N PRO A 3 10.34 -56.73 -14.26
CA PRO A 3 10.95 -55.98 -13.17
C PRO A 3 9.90 -55.66 -12.11
N ILE A 4 10.26 -55.91 -10.85
CA ILE A 4 9.51 -55.48 -9.67
C ILE A 4 10.08 -54.11 -9.27
N PHE A 5 9.26 -53.07 -9.31
CA PHE A 5 9.60 -51.73 -8.82
C PHE A 5 9.38 -51.68 -7.31
N PHE A 6 10.44 -51.44 -6.54
CA PHE A 6 10.36 -51.11 -5.12
C PHE A 6 10.11 -49.60 -5.00
N ALA A 7 8.92 -49.21 -4.53
CA ALA A 7 8.63 -47.82 -4.17
C ALA A 7 9.10 -47.58 -2.73
N LEU A 8 10.13 -46.74 -2.57
CA LEU A 8 10.61 -46.28 -1.27
C LEU A 8 9.72 -45.12 -0.80
N PHE A 9 8.83 -45.37 0.17
CA PHE A 9 8.07 -44.31 0.84
C PHE A 9 8.96 -43.67 1.92
N LEU A 10 9.45 -42.46 1.65
CA LEU A 10 10.01 -41.60 2.69
C LEU A 10 8.85 -40.98 3.47
N LEU A 11 8.59 -41.48 4.68
CA LEU A 11 7.77 -40.77 5.66
C LEU A 11 8.60 -39.57 6.18
N ALA A 12 8.23 -38.37 5.77
CA ALA A 12 8.69 -37.16 6.43
C ALA A 12 7.98 -37.04 7.78
N THR A 13 8.70 -37.25 8.86
CA THR A 13 8.25 -36.94 10.22
C THR A 13 8.32 -35.43 10.42
N SER A 14 7.18 -34.73 10.36
CA SER A 14 7.10 -33.33 10.77
C SER A 14 7.09 -33.21 12.30
N LEU A 15 8.10 -32.54 12.86
CA LEU A 15 8.09 -32.07 14.25
C LEU A 15 6.91 -31.10 14.47
N PRO A 16 6.22 -31.15 15.62
CA PRO A 16 5.17 -30.18 15.93
C PRO A 16 5.82 -28.87 16.39
N GLY A 17 5.51 -27.76 15.71
CA GLY A 17 5.89 -26.42 16.17
C GLY A 17 6.66 -25.59 15.14
N GLN A 18 6.06 -25.37 13.98
CA GLN A 18 6.15 -24.15 13.17
C GLN A 18 5.41 -24.47 11.87
N THR A 19 4.17 -23.98 11.76
CA THR A 19 3.53 -23.89 10.45
C THR A 19 4.35 -22.88 9.68
N PRO A 20 4.94 -23.23 8.52
CA PRO A 20 5.47 -22.22 7.62
C PRO A 20 4.30 -21.28 7.31
N SER A 21 4.45 -19.99 7.59
CA SER A 21 3.51 -18.99 7.07
C SER A 21 3.45 -19.21 5.57
N ALA A 22 2.27 -19.57 5.05
CA ALA A 22 2.11 -19.73 3.60
C ALA A 22 2.61 -18.43 2.94
N PRO A 23 3.34 -18.49 1.81
CA PRO A 23 3.71 -17.29 1.09
C PRO A 23 2.42 -16.53 0.83
N HIS A 24 2.27 -15.35 1.44
CA HIS A 24 1.05 -14.57 1.32
C HIS A 24 0.84 -14.31 -0.16
N GLY A 25 -0.14 -15.01 -0.75
CA GLY A 25 -0.47 -14.86 -2.16
C GLY A 25 -0.80 -13.41 -2.45
N ARG A 26 -0.56 -12.97 -3.69
CA ARG A 26 -0.87 -11.61 -4.13
C ARG A 26 -2.31 -11.22 -3.73
N GLN A 27 -2.46 -10.04 -3.15
CA GLN A 27 -3.74 -9.43 -2.82
C GLN A 27 -3.87 -8.07 -3.53
N SER A 28 -5.10 -7.66 -3.83
CA SER A 28 -5.37 -6.38 -4.46
C SER A 28 -6.75 -5.83 -4.10
N TRP A 29 -6.86 -4.51 -4.02
CA TRP A 29 -8.09 -3.81 -3.65
C TRP A 29 -8.38 -2.68 -4.64
N CYS A 30 -9.61 -2.60 -5.14
CA CYS A 30 -10.05 -1.43 -5.89
C CYS A 30 -10.58 -0.34 -4.97
N LEU A 31 -9.92 0.81 -5.00
CA LEU A 31 -10.43 2.10 -4.54
C LEU A 31 -11.29 2.71 -5.67
N CYS A 32 -12.50 2.17 -5.82
CA CYS A 32 -13.41 2.47 -6.92
C CYS A 32 -14.42 3.57 -6.53
N THR A 33 -14.42 4.67 -7.28
CA THR A 33 -15.44 5.73 -7.25
C THR A 33 -16.14 5.84 -8.61
N ALA A 34 -17.07 6.79 -8.77
CA ALA A 34 -17.74 7.06 -10.03
C ALA A 34 -16.78 7.58 -11.12
N LYS A 35 -15.62 8.14 -10.72
CA LYS A 35 -14.66 8.80 -11.63
C LYS A 35 -13.24 8.27 -11.53
N VAL A 36 -12.92 7.46 -10.54
CA VAL A 36 -11.57 6.93 -10.31
C VAL A 36 -11.67 5.43 -10.07
N ARG A 37 -10.80 4.67 -10.74
CA ARG A 37 -10.54 3.26 -10.42
C ARG A 37 -9.05 3.10 -10.15
N ARG A 38 -8.65 3.20 -8.89
CA ARG A 38 -7.27 2.94 -8.44
C ARG A 38 -7.19 1.55 -7.82
N THR A 39 -6.24 0.74 -8.28
CA THR A 39 -6.00 -0.60 -7.73
C THR A 39 -4.73 -0.55 -6.89
N ILE A 40 -4.83 -0.93 -5.63
CA ILE A 40 -3.68 -1.15 -4.75
C ILE A 40 -3.38 -2.64 -4.71
N ALA A 41 -2.11 -3.03 -4.74
CA ALA A 41 -1.69 -4.42 -4.68
C ALA A 41 -0.63 -4.64 -3.61
N PHE A 42 -0.73 -5.77 -2.90
CA PHE A 42 0.32 -6.31 -2.06
C PHE A 42 0.84 -7.61 -2.68
N ALA A 43 2.12 -7.66 -3.03
CA ALA A 43 2.79 -8.82 -3.61
C ALA A 43 4.29 -8.78 -3.32
N ASP A 44 4.90 -9.94 -3.08
CA ASP A 44 6.35 -10.09 -2.90
C ASP A 44 6.94 -9.14 -1.83
N GLY A 45 6.21 -8.96 -0.73
CA GLY A 45 6.60 -8.07 0.38
C GLY A 45 6.51 -6.58 0.04
N LYS A 46 5.77 -6.20 -1.01
CA LYS A 46 5.62 -4.83 -1.49
C LYS A 46 4.16 -4.42 -1.52
N LEU A 47 3.86 -3.19 -1.13
CA LEU A 47 2.58 -2.52 -1.34
C LEU A 47 2.78 -1.40 -2.36
N TYR A 48 1.99 -1.38 -3.43
CA TYR A 48 2.11 -0.39 -4.49
C TYR A 48 0.79 -0.09 -5.18
N SER A 49 0.67 1.09 -5.79
CA SER A 49 -0.42 1.39 -6.73
C SER A 49 -0.18 0.58 -8.00
N GLU A 50 -1.08 -0.31 -8.37
CA GLU A 50 -0.94 -1.15 -9.56
C GLU A 50 -1.49 -0.49 -10.83
N SER A 51 -2.59 0.24 -10.71
CA SER A 51 -3.25 0.90 -11.84
C SER A 51 -4.04 2.10 -11.34
N TRP A 52 -4.12 3.15 -12.16
CA TRP A 52 -4.98 4.28 -11.91
C TRP A 52 -5.72 4.65 -13.19
N ILE A 53 -7.01 4.32 -13.23
CA ILE A 53 -7.86 4.55 -14.40
C ILE A 53 -8.81 5.71 -14.14
N ASP A 54 -8.92 6.62 -15.10
CA ASP A 54 -10.03 7.58 -15.18
C ASP A 54 -11.32 6.83 -15.49
N GLY A 55 -12.22 6.78 -14.52
CA GLY A 55 -13.50 6.07 -14.63
C GLY A 55 -14.46 6.66 -15.66
N SER A 56 -14.20 7.89 -16.15
CA SER A 56 -15.05 8.58 -17.12
C SER A 56 -14.78 8.15 -18.56
N ASN A 57 -13.53 7.81 -18.89
CA ASN A 57 -13.10 7.51 -20.26
C ASN A 57 -12.27 6.21 -20.38
N GLY A 58 -11.93 5.56 -19.26
CA GLY A 58 -11.16 4.33 -19.21
C GLY A 58 -9.66 4.51 -19.45
N HIS A 59 -9.14 5.74 -19.48
CA HIS A 59 -7.73 6.00 -19.69
C HIS A 59 -6.90 5.61 -18.47
N GLU A 60 -5.87 4.78 -18.68
CA GLU A 60 -4.89 4.42 -17.66
C GLU A 60 -3.85 5.53 -17.49
N LEU A 61 -3.82 6.11 -16.30
CA LEU A 61 -3.04 7.28 -15.92
C LEU A 61 -1.64 6.91 -15.45
N GLN A 62 -1.34 5.69 -14.99
CA GLN A 62 -0.04 5.34 -14.40
C GLN A 62 0.86 4.46 -15.31
N ARG A 63 0.28 3.75 -16.28
CA ARG A 63 0.96 2.95 -17.35
C ARG A 63 2.17 2.11 -16.89
N GLY A 64 1.94 1.19 -15.96
CA GLY A 64 2.94 0.16 -15.61
C GLY A 64 4.01 0.62 -14.62
N LEU A 65 4.03 1.91 -14.25
CA LEU A 65 4.68 2.37 -13.03
C LEU A 65 3.98 1.73 -11.82
N ARG A 66 4.70 1.59 -10.71
CA ARG A 66 4.22 0.96 -9.46
C ARG A 66 4.72 1.78 -8.28
N PRO A 67 4.23 3.03 -8.12
CA PRO A 67 4.68 3.90 -7.05
C PRO A 67 4.36 3.30 -5.69
N ALA A 68 5.22 3.61 -4.72
CA ALA A 68 5.04 3.27 -3.32
C ALA A 68 3.76 3.92 -2.77
N GLU A 69 3.04 3.21 -1.90
CA GLU A 69 1.87 3.77 -1.20
C GLU A 69 2.24 4.65 0.00
N PHE A 70 3.44 4.46 0.52
CA PHE A 70 4.04 5.25 1.59
C PHE A 70 5.56 5.11 1.57
N ASP A 71 6.22 6.07 2.21
CA ASP A 71 7.66 6.10 2.49
C ASP A 71 7.88 6.92 3.78
N VAL A 72 8.94 6.58 4.52
CA VAL A 72 9.36 7.25 5.74
C VAL A 72 10.84 7.00 5.98
N THR A 73 11.54 8.00 6.52
CA THR A 73 12.88 7.77 7.06
C THR A 73 12.76 7.31 8.52
N TRP A 74 13.14 6.05 8.78
CA TRP A 74 13.12 5.40 10.09
C TRP A 74 14.55 5.15 10.60
N ASN A 75 14.96 5.84 11.67
CA ASN A 75 16.34 5.81 12.18
C ASN A 75 17.40 6.11 11.09
N GLY A 76 17.09 7.04 10.19
CA GLY A 76 17.99 7.43 9.10
C GLY A 76 18.08 6.43 7.94
N GLN A 77 17.19 5.44 7.87
CA GLN A 77 17.01 4.57 6.71
C GLN A 77 15.67 4.87 6.05
N GLU A 78 15.66 4.98 4.72
CA GLU A 78 14.42 5.11 3.94
C GLU A 78 13.70 3.75 3.94
N GLU A 79 12.40 3.77 4.21
CA GLU A 79 11.54 2.60 4.34
C GLU A 79 10.31 2.78 3.44
N ALA A 80 10.48 2.45 2.17
CA ALA A 80 9.42 2.53 1.19
C ALA A 80 8.58 1.25 1.18
N SER A 81 7.28 1.40 1.01
CA SER A 81 6.35 0.28 0.83
C SER A 81 6.71 -0.69 -0.32
N THR A 82 7.62 -0.31 -1.22
CA THR A 82 8.13 -1.09 -2.35
C THR A 82 9.44 -1.83 -2.11
N ASP A 83 10.04 -1.75 -0.93
CA ASP A 83 11.39 -2.32 -0.67
C ASP A 83 11.40 -3.86 -0.64
N GLY A 84 10.25 -4.50 -0.37
CA GLY A 84 10.09 -5.95 -0.51
C GLY A 84 10.20 -6.74 0.81
N GLU A 85 10.34 -6.05 1.94
CA GLU A 85 10.51 -6.67 3.25
C GLU A 85 9.27 -6.53 4.15
N TRP A 86 8.16 -6.03 3.59
CA TRP A 86 6.92 -5.83 4.33
C TRP A 86 6.13 -7.12 4.51
N SER A 87 5.54 -7.26 5.69
CA SER A 87 4.54 -8.29 5.98
C SER A 87 3.16 -7.68 6.13
N LEU A 88 2.19 -8.07 5.30
CA LEU A 88 0.79 -7.66 5.44
C LEU A 88 0.11 -8.50 6.53
N HIS A 89 -0.25 -7.86 7.64
CA HIS A 89 -0.92 -8.53 8.76
C HIS A 89 -2.44 -8.51 8.66
N SER A 90 -3.01 -7.40 8.19
CA SER A 90 -4.46 -7.27 8.04
C SER A 90 -4.83 -6.35 6.88
N ALA A 91 -6.00 -6.63 6.31
CA ALA A 91 -6.70 -5.77 5.38
C ALA A 91 -8.16 -5.70 5.84
N HIS A 92 -8.50 -4.65 6.59
CA HIS A 92 -9.83 -4.47 7.17
C HIS A 92 -10.64 -3.51 6.31
N LYS A 93 -11.81 -3.95 5.83
CA LYS A 93 -12.71 -3.14 5.01
C LYS A 93 -14.04 -2.96 5.73
N GLN A 94 -14.50 -1.74 5.86
CA GLN A 94 -15.77 -1.42 6.56
C GLN A 94 -16.58 -0.34 5.84
N PRO A 95 -17.91 -0.48 5.75
CA PRO A 95 -18.78 0.59 5.27
C PRO A 95 -19.00 1.65 6.36
N ASN A 96 -19.20 2.89 5.95
CA ASN A 96 -19.56 4.01 6.82
C ASN A 96 -21.04 4.38 6.66
N ALA A 97 -21.60 5.08 7.64
CA ALA A 97 -23.01 5.47 7.66
C ALA A 97 -23.41 6.45 6.53
N ASP A 98 -22.44 7.19 5.99
CA ASP A 98 -22.62 8.16 4.90
C ASP A 98 -22.54 7.52 3.50
N GLY A 99 -22.41 6.20 3.41
CA GLY A 99 -22.26 5.46 2.16
C GLY A 99 -20.84 5.42 1.60
N SER A 100 -19.88 6.05 2.28
CA SER A 100 -18.45 5.80 2.03
C SER A 100 -18.03 4.43 2.58
N TRP A 101 -16.82 3.99 2.26
CA TRP A 101 -16.21 2.82 2.90
C TRP A 101 -14.73 3.05 3.13
N GLU A 102 -14.20 2.39 4.14
CA GLU A 102 -12.81 2.48 4.56
C GLU A 102 -12.07 1.16 4.34
N LEU A 103 -10.79 1.26 4.01
CA LEU A 103 -9.84 0.15 3.96
C LEU A 103 -8.59 0.53 4.75
N ASP A 104 -8.26 -0.28 5.74
CA ASP A 104 -7.02 -0.20 6.50
C ASP A 104 -6.14 -1.40 6.15
N LEU A 105 -4.93 -1.12 5.67
CA LEU A 105 -3.89 -2.11 5.42
C LEU A 105 -2.82 -1.96 6.49
N MET A 106 -2.65 -2.98 7.35
CA MET A 106 -1.64 -2.99 8.40
C MET A 106 -0.45 -3.84 7.97
N LEU A 107 0.72 -3.22 7.88
CA LEU A 107 1.98 -3.82 7.46
C LEU A 107 3.03 -3.69 8.57
N THR A 108 4.00 -4.60 8.58
CA THR A 108 5.20 -4.45 9.42
C THR A 108 6.46 -4.67 8.64
N HIS A 109 7.51 -3.97 9.07
CA HIS A 109 8.90 -4.23 8.71
C HIS A 109 9.77 -4.02 9.96
N GLY A 110 10.36 -5.10 10.48
CA GLY A 110 11.10 -5.04 11.76
C GLY A 110 10.24 -4.53 12.92
N THR A 111 10.64 -3.41 13.55
CA THR A 111 9.88 -2.76 14.64
C THR A 111 8.92 -1.66 14.16
N LEU A 112 8.85 -1.42 12.85
CA LEU A 112 7.97 -0.44 12.23
C LEU A 112 6.65 -1.11 11.86
N GLU A 113 5.55 -0.66 12.46
CA GLU A 113 4.18 -0.99 12.05
C GLU A 113 3.60 0.21 11.30
N VAL A 114 3.00 -0.05 10.14
CA VAL A 114 2.39 0.96 9.27
C VAL A 114 0.94 0.60 9.02
N THR A 115 0.04 1.55 9.23
CA THR A 115 -1.34 1.45 8.77
C THR A 115 -1.58 2.46 7.66
N LYS A 116 -1.77 1.96 6.43
CA LYS A 116 -2.19 2.77 5.29
C LYS A 116 -3.72 2.69 5.19
N SER A 117 -4.36 3.85 5.32
CA SER A 117 -5.82 3.96 5.40
C SER A 117 -6.37 4.71 4.18
N TYR A 118 -7.49 4.23 3.67
CA TYR A 118 -8.22 4.84 2.55
C TYR A 118 -9.70 4.97 2.90
N VAL A 119 -10.31 6.12 2.63
CA VAL A 119 -11.77 6.30 2.62
C VAL A 119 -12.22 6.64 1.22
N VAL A 120 -13.10 5.82 0.68
CA VAL A 120 -13.60 5.91 -0.69
C VAL A 120 -15.04 6.39 -0.66
N PHE A 121 -15.34 7.42 -1.45
CA PHE A 121 -16.68 7.97 -1.63
C PHE A 121 -17.23 7.54 -3.00
N PRO A 122 -18.05 6.47 -3.09
CA PRO A 122 -18.36 5.84 -4.38
C PRO A 122 -19.09 6.75 -5.37
N GLY A 123 -19.92 7.67 -4.88
CA GLY A 123 -20.69 8.60 -5.72
C GLY A 123 -19.92 9.81 -6.23
N SER A 124 -18.63 9.95 -5.91
CA SER A 124 -17.82 11.12 -6.27
C SER A 124 -16.55 10.73 -7.05
N SER A 125 -15.54 11.61 -7.05
CA SER A 125 -14.17 11.32 -7.49
C SER A 125 -13.18 11.24 -6.32
N ILE A 126 -13.67 11.23 -5.07
CA ILE A 126 -12.85 11.46 -3.88
C ILE A 126 -12.41 10.14 -3.26
N ILE A 127 -11.10 10.05 -3.04
CA ILE A 127 -10.45 9.08 -2.16
C ILE A 127 -9.64 9.90 -1.15
N ARG A 128 -9.87 9.68 0.14
CA ARG A 128 -9.03 10.26 1.21
C ARG A 128 -8.04 9.20 1.65
N GLU A 129 -6.78 9.57 1.83
CA GLU A 129 -5.76 8.63 2.30
C GLU A 129 -4.83 9.27 3.33
N TRP A 130 -4.29 8.44 4.23
CA TRP A 130 -3.28 8.82 5.22
C TRP A 130 -2.49 7.58 5.65
N VAL A 131 -1.40 7.82 6.38
CA VAL A 131 -0.54 6.77 6.92
C VAL A 131 -0.34 7.00 8.41
N THR A 132 -0.43 5.94 9.20
CA THR A 132 -0.06 5.93 10.61
C THR A 132 1.19 5.08 10.80
N TYR A 133 2.25 5.66 11.36
CA TYR A 133 3.48 4.95 11.71
C TYR A 133 3.52 4.69 13.22
N LYS A 134 3.93 3.49 13.62
CA LYS A 134 4.02 3.08 15.02
C LYS A 134 5.30 2.31 15.28
N ASN A 135 6.02 2.74 16.31
CA ASN A 135 7.13 2.01 16.87
C ASN A 135 6.62 0.89 17.79
N THR A 136 6.89 -0.35 17.43
CA THR A 136 6.57 -1.54 18.24
C THR A 136 7.75 -2.04 19.05
N GLY A 137 8.92 -1.44 18.87
CA GLY A 137 10.14 -1.76 19.60
C GLY A 137 10.25 -1.08 20.97
N PRO A 138 11.20 -1.53 21.81
CA PRO A 138 11.38 -0.98 23.15
C PRO A 138 12.20 0.31 23.18
N ALA A 139 12.94 0.64 22.12
CA ALA A 139 13.79 1.81 22.03
C ALA A 139 13.07 2.96 21.32
N ALA A 140 13.39 4.21 21.70
CA ALA A 140 12.95 5.37 20.92
C ALA A 140 13.52 5.31 19.50
N VAL A 141 12.79 5.91 18.56
CA VAL A 141 13.13 5.94 17.13
C VAL A 141 13.12 7.37 16.64
N ASP A 142 13.97 7.66 15.67
CA ASP A 142 13.91 8.89 14.90
C ASP A 142 13.04 8.69 13.66
N ILE A 143 12.17 9.66 13.40
CA ILE A 143 11.26 9.65 12.25
C ILE A 143 11.38 10.98 11.50
N SER A 144 11.70 10.90 10.21
CA SER A 144 11.69 12.07 9.33
C SER A 144 11.05 11.75 7.98
N ASP A 145 10.73 12.81 7.24
CA ASP A 145 10.25 12.76 5.86
C ASP A 145 9.06 11.80 5.61
N PRO A 146 8.00 11.79 6.45
CA PRO A 146 6.86 10.90 6.22
C PRO A 146 6.13 11.31 4.93
N GLN A 147 6.03 10.36 3.99
CA GLN A 147 5.29 10.51 2.76
C GLN A 147 4.03 9.65 2.79
N PHE A 148 2.88 10.27 2.56
CA PHE A 148 1.58 9.59 2.56
C PHE A 148 1.00 9.43 1.16
N LEU A 149 1.58 10.10 0.16
CA LEU A 149 1.08 10.15 -1.20
C LEU A 149 2.23 10.19 -2.20
N HIS A 150 2.36 9.15 -3.00
CA HIS A 150 3.21 9.11 -4.18
C HIS A 150 2.32 8.84 -5.38
N ILE A 151 2.33 9.75 -6.35
CA ILE A 151 1.56 9.62 -7.57
C ILE A 151 2.51 9.70 -8.74
N ASP A 152 2.58 8.60 -9.49
CA ASP A 152 3.15 8.60 -10.82
C ASP A 152 2.04 8.66 -11.85
N THR A 153 2.07 9.66 -12.72
CA THR A 153 1.14 9.74 -13.86
C THR A 153 1.91 9.85 -15.16
N ARG A 154 1.36 9.24 -16.21
CA ARG A 154 1.63 9.59 -17.58
C ARG A 154 1.01 10.96 -17.83
N LEU A 155 1.86 11.95 -17.69
CA LEU A 155 1.59 13.30 -18.14
C LEU A 155 1.37 13.25 -19.65
N GLY A 156 0.37 13.98 -20.13
CA GLY A 156 0.07 14.12 -21.55
C GLY A 156 1.15 14.95 -22.24
N ASP A 157 0.80 16.15 -22.66
CA ASP A 157 1.82 17.15 -22.97
C ASP A 157 2.44 17.61 -21.65
N LEU A 158 3.77 17.62 -21.54
CA LEU A 158 4.44 18.13 -20.34
C LEU A 158 4.15 19.62 -20.12
N ASN A 159 3.74 20.35 -21.16
CA ASN A 159 3.30 21.73 -21.06
C ASN A 159 1.86 21.90 -20.52
N SER A 160 1.13 20.81 -20.28
CA SER A 160 -0.24 20.84 -19.76
C SER A 160 -0.33 20.48 -18.27
N ILE A 161 0.78 20.62 -17.54
CA ILE A 161 0.85 20.32 -16.11
C ILE A 161 0.83 21.63 -15.34
N ASP A 162 -0.26 21.85 -14.64
CA ASP A 162 -0.40 22.97 -13.73
C ASP A 162 -0.33 22.44 -12.29
N LEU A 163 0.56 23.04 -11.49
CA LEU A 163 0.58 22.85 -10.03
C LEU A 163 -0.11 24.06 -9.40
N ASP A 164 -1.41 23.93 -9.19
CA ASP A 164 -2.18 24.91 -8.44
C ASP A 164 -2.03 24.65 -6.94
N TRP A 165 -1.51 25.63 -6.21
CA TRP A 165 -1.40 25.57 -4.76
C TRP A 165 -1.85 26.91 -4.18
N MET A 166 -2.45 26.86 -3.00
CA MET A 166 -2.83 28.04 -2.24
C MET A 166 -2.01 28.09 -0.96
N THR A 167 -1.33 29.20 -0.74
CA THR A 167 -0.86 29.59 0.60
C THR A 167 -1.69 30.72 1.16
N GLY A 168 -1.92 30.65 2.46
CA GLY A 168 -2.48 31.73 3.26
C GLY A 168 -2.04 31.55 4.71
N GLY A 169 -2.19 32.60 5.52
CA GLY A 169 -1.78 32.57 6.92
C GLY A 169 -0.36 33.08 7.18
N GLU A 170 0.10 34.10 6.44
CA GLU A 170 1.25 34.88 6.88
C GLU A 170 0.84 35.69 8.13
N ASN A 171 0.94 35.10 9.32
CA ASN A 171 0.72 35.80 10.57
C ASN A 171 2.02 36.55 10.92
N ARG A 172 2.26 37.71 10.31
CA ARG A 172 3.21 38.68 10.86
C ARG A 172 2.54 39.35 12.06
N PRO A 173 3.02 39.19 13.30
CA PRO A 173 2.54 40.04 14.39
C PRO A 173 2.92 41.49 14.07
N GLY A 174 1.94 42.34 13.76
CA GLY A 174 2.11 43.80 13.64
C GLY A 174 1.90 44.47 12.27
N SER A 175 1.06 43.94 11.38
CA SER A 175 0.53 44.71 10.22
C SER A 175 -0.80 45.39 10.53
#